data_AF-A0A535UJ83-F1
#
_entry.id   AF-A0A535UJ83-F1
#
_cell.length_a   1.000
_cell.length_b   1.000
_cell.length_c   1.000
_cell.angle_alpha   90.00
_cell.angle_beta   90.00
_cell.angle_gamma   90.00
#
_symmetry.space_group_name_H-M   'P 1'
#
loop_
_entity.id
_entity.type
_entity.pdbx_description
1 polymer ?
#
loop_
_entity_poly.entity_id
_entity_poly.type
_entity_poly.pdbx_seq_one_letter_code
_entity_poly.pdbx_strand_id
1 'polypeptide(L)'
;MSASMSQRTRAPSSEISRRGFLGAATAAVGGLFIGPARASPAGEHLLAGDPARLTPFEREHLPVLHAPGFTINKAKVPLVVEMAHPMTADHYIESIEVTDAADRVPEKGVFHLTPASGRVHLAFQARVDPGKSELTVAAVCNRHG
;
A
#
# COMPACT_ATOMS: atom_id res chain seq x y z
N MET A 1 -39.98 77.64 -1.97
CA MET A 1 -40.22 76.62 -0.93
C MET A 1 -39.16 75.54 -1.07
N SER A 2 -38.55 75.16 0.07
CA SER A 2 -37.84 73.93 0.48
C SER A 2 -37.37 72.91 -0.58
N ALA A 3 -36.27 72.17 -0.41
CA ALA A 3 -35.82 71.47 0.80
C ALA A 3 -34.30 71.16 0.67
N SER A 4 -33.45 71.40 1.69
CA SER A 4 -33.23 70.63 2.93
C SER A 4 -32.46 69.31 2.75
N MET A 5 -31.15 69.39 3.03
CA MET A 5 -30.43 68.66 4.09
C MET A 5 -30.92 67.24 4.47
N SER A 6 -30.07 66.23 4.27
CA SER A 6 -29.84 65.17 5.28
C SER A 6 -28.66 64.29 4.89
N GLN A 7 -27.47 64.57 5.44
CA GLN A 7 -26.37 63.61 5.48
C GLN A 7 -26.65 62.63 6.61
N ARG A 8 -26.86 61.37 6.26
CA ARG A 8 -27.14 60.29 7.21
C ARG A 8 -25.82 59.71 7.72
N THR A 9 -25.48 60.06 8.95
CA THR A 9 -24.40 59.43 9.74
C THR A 9 -24.62 57.92 9.83
N ARG A 10 -23.66 57.14 9.34
CA ARG A 10 -23.62 55.68 9.51
C ARG A 10 -22.78 55.39 10.76
N ALA A 11 -23.37 54.64 11.70
CA ALA A 11 -22.73 54.24 12.95
C ALA A 11 -21.47 53.39 12.70
N PRO A 12 -20.45 53.45 13.59
CA PRO A 12 -19.33 52.52 13.54
C PRO A 12 -19.81 51.14 13.96
N SER A 13 -19.85 50.20 13.01
CA SER A 13 -19.99 48.78 13.33
C SER A 13 -18.64 48.28 13.85
N SER A 14 -18.59 48.02 15.15
CA SER A 14 -17.49 47.37 15.85
C SER A 14 -17.16 46.04 15.18
N GLU A 15 -16.05 45.96 14.46
CA GLU A 15 -15.54 44.68 13.96
C GLU A 15 -15.12 43.84 15.16
N ILE A 16 -15.89 42.79 15.43
CA ILE A 16 -15.64 41.84 16.50
C ILE A 16 -14.32 41.11 16.18
N SER A 17 -13.34 41.42 17.02
CA SER A 17 -11.98 40.92 17.04
C SER A 17 -11.90 39.40 16.94
N ARG A 18 -11.09 38.89 16.01
CA ARG A 18 -10.80 37.47 15.74
C ARG A 18 -10.06 36.74 16.88
N ARG A 19 -10.07 37.26 18.11
CA ARG A 19 -9.34 36.74 19.28
C ARG A 19 -10.24 36.12 20.36
N GLY A 20 -11.49 35.80 20.04
CA GLY A 20 -12.49 35.35 21.02
C GLY A 20 -13.02 33.93 20.87
N PHE A 21 -12.37 33.03 20.14
CA PHE A 21 -12.86 31.65 19.93
C PHE A 21 -11.90 30.58 20.47
N LEU A 22 -11.59 30.66 21.76
CA LEU A 22 -11.10 29.52 22.53
C LEU A 22 -12.05 29.31 23.72
N GLY A 23 -13.23 28.80 23.40
CA GLY A 23 -14.19 28.25 24.35
C GLY A 23 -14.03 26.73 24.41
N ALA A 24 -13.73 26.24 25.60
CA ALA A 24 -13.46 24.84 25.94
C ALA A 24 -14.58 23.87 25.50
N ALA A 25 -14.18 22.71 24.99
CA ALA A 25 -15.01 21.50 24.96
C ALA A 25 -14.27 20.37 25.68
N THR A 26 -14.87 19.91 26.76
CA THR A 26 -14.40 18.89 27.70
C THR A 26 -14.59 17.46 27.19
N ALA A 27 -13.53 16.65 27.38
CA ALA A 27 -13.53 15.25 27.79
C ALA A 27 -14.46 14.24 27.10
N ALA A 28 -13.92 13.56 26.07
CA ALA A 28 -14.04 12.11 25.89
C ALA A 28 -12.99 11.65 24.87
N VAL A 29 -11.81 11.23 25.33
CA VAL A 29 -10.86 10.49 24.48
C VAL A 29 -10.58 9.18 25.18
N GLY A 30 -11.40 8.18 24.87
CA GLY A 30 -11.03 6.78 25.07
C GLY A 30 -9.72 6.54 24.32
N GLY A 31 -8.75 5.95 25.02
CA GLY A 31 -7.39 5.77 24.54
C GLY A 31 -7.35 5.08 23.19
N LEU A 32 -7.00 5.84 22.16
CA LEU A 32 -6.52 5.30 20.90
C LEU A 32 -5.11 4.79 21.17
N PHE A 33 -4.98 3.49 21.46
CA PHE A 33 -3.66 2.85 21.53
C PHE A 33 -3.08 2.84 20.12
N ILE A 34 -2.31 3.87 19.79
CA ILE A 34 -1.38 3.85 18.66
C ILE A 34 -0.25 2.91 19.09
N GLY A 35 -0.38 1.63 18.75
CA GLY A 35 0.71 0.67 18.88
C GLY A 35 1.88 1.06 17.98
N PRO A 36 3.12 0.70 18.32
CA PRO A 36 4.26 0.98 17.46
C PRO A 36 4.06 0.29 16.11
N ALA A 37 4.06 1.07 15.02
CA ALA A 37 4.20 0.53 13.68
C ALA A 37 5.57 -0.16 13.62
N ARG A 38 5.58 -1.49 13.56
CA ARG A 38 6.80 -2.23 13.24
C ARG A 38 7.09 -1.96 11.77
N ALA A 39 8.11 -1.13 11.51
CA ALA A 39 8.75 -1.14 10.21
C ALA A 39 9.43 -2.50 10.08
N SER A 40 8.89 -3.39 9.23
CA SER A 40 9.66 -4.55 8.80
C SER A 40 10.95 -4.05 8.14
N PRO A 41 12.11 -4.65 8.45
CA PRO A 41 13.30 -4.39 7.65
C PRO A 41 12.93 -4.66 6.20
N ALA A 42 13.36 -3.78 5.29
CA ALA A 42 13.16 -3.98 3.86
C ALA A 42 13.67 -5.38 3.51
N GLY A 43 12.74 -6.28 3.18
CA GLY A 43 13.06 -7.66 2.83
C GLY A 43 14.14 -7.67 1.75
N GLU A 44 15.09 -8.57 1.89
CA GLU A 44 16.20 -8.70 0.95
C GLU A 44 15.62 -9.00 -0.42
N HIS A 45 15.66 -8.00 -1.31
CA HIS A 45 15.07 -8.11 -2.64
C HIS A 45 15.96 -9.07 -3.45
N LEU A 46 15.65 -10.36 -3.41
CA LEU A 46 16.34 -11.38 -4.21
C LEU A 46 16.00 -11.15 -5.68
N LEU A 47 16.77 -10.28 -6.34
CA LEU A 47 16.82 -10.20 -7.79
C LEU A 47 17.32 -11.55 -8.27
N ALA A 48 16.42 -12.37 -8.83
CA ALA A 48 16.71 -13.72 -9.25
C ALA A 48 17.96 -13.76 -10.15
N GLY A 49 19.08 -14.25 -9.61
CA GLY A 49 20.22 -14.70 -10.40
C GLY A 49 19.86 -15.96 -11.18
N ASP A 50 20.85 -16.63 -11.77
CA ASP A 50 20.65 -17.94 -12.39
C ASP A 50 20.02 -18.93 -11.38
N PRO A 51 18.78 -19.43 -11.60
CA PRO A 51 18.11 -20.33 -10.67
C PRO A 51 18.90 -21.60 -10.37
N ALA A 52 19.80 -22.01 -11.28
CA ALA A 52 20.66 -23.16 -11.08
C ALA A 52 21.74 -22.92 -10.00
N ARG A 53 22.05 -21.66 -9.69
CA ARG A 53 23.16 -21.26 -8.80
C ARG A 53 22.71 -20.80 -7.41
N LEU A 54 21.40 -20.78 -7.16
CA LEU A 54 20.85 -20.39 -5.87
C LEU A 54 21.21 -21.41 -4.78
N THR A 55 21.57 -20.93 -3.62
CA THR A 55 21.66 -21.73 -2.39
C THR A 55 20.28 -22.31 -2.03
N PRO A 56 20.20 -23.35 -1.20
CA PRO A 56 18.92 -23.86 -0.72
C PRO A 56 18.05 -22.78 -0.07
N PHE A 57 18.68 -21.89 0.70
CA PHE A 57 18.01 -20.78 1.38
C PHE A 57 17.41 -19.77 0.39
N GLU A 58 18.18 -19.29 -0.58
CA GLU A 58 17.68 -18.35 -1.59
C GLU A 58 16.55 -18.98 -2.42
N ARG A 59 16.66 -20.28 -2.72
CA ARG A 59 15.66 -21.01 -3.52
C ARG A 59 14.33 -21.18 -2.78
N GLU A 60 14.37 -21.35 -1.46
CA GLU A 60 13.17 -21.43 -0.60
C GLU A 60 12.45 -20.07 -0.51
N HIS A 61 13.18 -18.96 -0.64
CA HIS A 61 12.66 -17.59 -0.53
C HIS A 61 12.40 -16.89 -1.87
N LEU A 62 12.60 -17.60 -2.99
CA LEU A 62 12.41 -17.02 -4.31
C LEU A 62 11.00 -17.28 -4.83
N PRO A 63 10.13 -16.25 -4.93
CA PRO A 63 8.83 -16.39 -5.58
C PRO A 63 8.99 -16.57 -7.10
N VAL A 64 8.10 -17.37 -7.69
CA VAL A 64 7.99 -17.56 -9.14
C VAL A 64 6.72 -16.84 -9.61
N LEU A 65 6.90 -15.89 -10.53
CA LEU A 65 5.80 -15.20 -11.20
C LEU A 65 5.56 -15.80 -12.59
N HIS A 66 4.34 -16.27 -12.82
CA HIS A 66 3.84 -16.61 -14.15
C HIS A 66 2.99 -15.46 -14.67
N ALA A 67 3.46 -14.82 -15.73
CA ALA A 67 2.74 -13.80 -16.47
C ALA A 67 2.78 -14.13 -17.97
N PRO A 68 1.72 -13.80 -18.74
CA PRO A 68 1.78 -13.90 -20.19
C PRO A 68 2.91 -13.02 -20.74
N GLY A 69 3.75 -13.56 -21.63
CA GLY A 69 4.77 -12.76 -22.32
C GLY A 69 4.18 -11.70 -23.25
N PHE A 70 2.91 -11.85 -23.64
CA PHE A 70 2.15 -10.87 -24.42
C PHE A 70 0.66 -10.95 -24.09
N THR A 71 -0.03 -9.80 -24.07
CA THR A 71 -1.47 -9.74 -23.90
C THR A 71 -2.09 -8.58 -24.69
N ILE A 72 -3.20 -8.85 -25.35
CA ILE A 72 -4.04 -7.84 -26.00
C ILE A 72 -4.92 -7.14 -24.95
N ASN A 73 -5.48 -7.91 -24.02
CA ASN A 73 -6.32 -7.39 -22.96
C ASN A 73 -5.49 -7.04 -21.72
N LYS A 74 -5.03 -5.80 -21.69
CA LYS A 74 -4.14 -5.24 -20.67
C LYS A 74 -4.82 -4.83 -19.37
N ALA A 75 -6.17 -4.76 -19.38
CA ALA A 75 -6.93 -4.42 -18.19
C ALA A 75 -7.11 -5.60 -17.22
N LYS A 76 -6.92 -6.83 -17.70
CA LYS A 76 -7.17 -8.07 -16.96
C LYS A 76 -6.12 -9.12 -17.29
N VAL A 77 -4.86 -8.81 -17.03
CA VAL A 77 -3.75 -9.74 -17.24
C VAL A 77 -3.77 -10.78 -16.11
N PRO A 78 -3.88 -12.08 -16.42
CA PRO A 78 -3.80 -13.12 -15.40
C PRO A 78 -2.36 -13.24 -14.90
N LEU A 79 -2.18 -13.27 -13.59
CA LEU A 79 -0.91 -13.46 -12.92
C LEU A 79 -1.04 -14.61 -11.93
N VAL A 80 0.00 -15.45 -11.86
CA VAL A 80 0.11 -16.49 -10.84
C VAL A 80 1.45 -16.34 -10.12
N VAL A 81 1.41 -16.27 -8.79
CA VAL A 81 2.61 -16.29 -7.94
C VAL A 81 2.63 -17.61 -7.18
N GLU A 82 3.75 -18.33 -7.26
CA GLU A 82 4.00 -19.56 -6.52
C GLU A 82 5.31 -19.47 -5.75
N MET A 83 5.41 -20.15 -4.62
CA MET A 83 6.66 -20.25 -3.88
C MET A 83 6.72 -21.55 -3.09
N ALA A 84 7.86 -22.23 -3.16
CA ALA A 84 8.11 -23.44 -2.40
C ALA A 84 8.66 -23.08 -1.01
N HIS A 85 7.76 -22.74 -0.08
CA HIS A 85 8.12 -22.33 1.28
C HIS A 85 7.18 -23.00 2.31
N PRO A 86 7.69 -23.35 3.51
CA PRO A 86 6.85 -23.82 4.62
C PRO A 86 5.73 -22.84 4.97
N MET A 87 4.58 -23.38 5.39
CA MET A 87 3.44 -22.59 5.89
C MET A 87 2.98 -23.14 7.25
N THR A 88 3.92 -23.32 8.17
CA THR A 88 3.67 -23.78 9.54
C THR A 88 3.38 -22.61 10.47
N ALA A 89 2.86 -22.89 11.68
CA ALA A 89 2.51 -21.86 12.66
C ALA A 89 3.65 -20.90 13.02
N ASP A 90 4.88 -21.39 12.92
CA ASP A 90 6.11 -20.72 13.33
C ASP A 90 7.01 -20.33 12.14
N HIS A 91 6.72 -20.81 10.92
CA HIS A 91 7.49 -20.53 9.70
C HIS A 91 6.55 -20.46 8.48
N TYR A 92 6.26 -19.24 8.04
CA TYR A 92 5.34 -18.99 6.94
C TYR A 92 5.65 -17.65 6.25
N ILE A 93 5.14 -17.50 5.03
CA ILE A 93 5.15 -16.22 4.33
C ILE A 93 4.02 -15.37 4.86
N GLU A 94 4.35 -14.18 5.35
CA GLU A 94 3.40 -13.23 5.92
C GLU A 94 2.71 -12.41 4.84
N SER A 95 3.48 -11.98 3.84
CA SER A 95 2.94 -11.17 2.75
C SER A 95 3.65 -11.39 1.43
N ILE A 96 2.90 -11.18 0.35
CA ILE A 96 3.39 -11.08 -1.01
C ILE A 96 2.89 -9.78 -1.62
N GLU A 97 3.80 -9.02 -2.19
CA GLU A 97 3.51 -7.82 -2.93
C GLU A 97 3.94 -7.99 -4.39
N VAL A 98 3.03 -7.66 -5.31
CA VAL A 98 3.31 -7.63 -6.74
C VAL A 98 3.23 -6.20 -7.24
N THR A 99 4.27 -5.74 -7.91
CA THR A 99 4.38 -4.38 -8.45
C THR A 99 4.76 -4.40 -9.93
N ASP A 100 4.43 -3.32 -10.65
CA ASP A 100 4.98 -2.98 -11.97
C ASP A 100 5.43 -1.53 -11.93
N ALA A 101 6.72 -1.29 -11.70
CA ALA A 101 7.24 0.07 -11.53
C ALA A 101 7.02 0.96 -12.77
N ALA A 102 6.85 0.36 -13.95
CA ALA A 102 6.62 1.07 -15.19
C ALA A 102 5.14 1.47 -15.41
N ASP A 103 4.21 0.93 -14.63
CA ASP A 103 2.78 1.25 -14.73
C ASP A 103 2.42 2.51 -13.94
N ARG A 104 1.47 3.30 -14.46
CA ARG A 104 0.86 4.42 -13.73
C ARG A 104 0.24 4.05 -12.39
N VAL A 105 -0.19 2.80 -12.24
CA VAL A 105 -0.65 2.20 -10.98
C VAL A 105 0.31 1.06 -10.66
N PRO A 106 1.41 1.33 -9.92
CA PRO A 106 2.47 0.35 -9.72
C PRO A 106 2.03 -0.87 -8.92
N GLU A 107 1.29 -0.66 -7.83
CA GLU A 107 0.79 -1.75 -6.98
C GLU A 107 -0.22 -2.61 -7.74
N LYS A 108 0.08 -3.91 -7.90
CA LYS A 108 -0.79 -4.89 -8.58
C LYS A 108 -1.56 -5.75 -7.59
N GLY A 109 -1.01 -5.94 -6.39
CA GLY A 109 -1.69 -6.58 -5.29
C GLY A 109 -0.76 -6.76 -4.10
N VAL A 110 -1.35 -6.62 -2.91
CA VAL A 110 -0.75 -6.98 -1.63
C VAL A 110 -1.60 -8.08 -1.02
N PHE A 111 -0.97 -9.21 -0.73
CA PHE A 111 -1.65 -10.40 -0.21
C PHE A 111 -1.06 -10.76 1.13
N HIS A 112 -1.90 -10.83 2.15
CA HIS A 112 -1.50 -11.32 3.47
C HIS A 112 -1.86 -12.79 3.60
N LEU A 113 -0.87 -13.58 3.93
CA LEU A 113 -0.98 -15.02 4.09
C LEU A 113 -0.87 -15.37 5.57
N THR A 114 -1.38 -16.55 5.91
CA THR A 114 -1.27 -17.13 7.26
C THR A 114 -0.90 -18.59 7.13
N PRO A 115 -0.47 -19.27 8.20
CA PRO A 115 -0.25 -20.71 8.15
C PRO A 115 -1.47 -21.49 7.63
N ALA A 116 -2.69 -21.01 7.89
CA ALA A 116 -3.92 -21.61 7.39
C ALA A 116 -4.08 -21.57 5.85
N SER A 117 -3.30 -20.73 5.15
CA SER A 117 -3.23 -20.74 3.68
C SER A 117 -2.63 -22.04 3.14
N GLY A 118 -1.82 -22.75 3.94
CA GLY A 118 -1.27 -24.08 3.64
C GLY A 118 -0.19 -24.13 2.56
N ARG A 119 -0.23 -23.22 1.57
CA ARG A 119 0.81 -23.04 0.55
C ARG A 119 0.79 -21.62 -0.01
N VAL A 120 1.90 -21.21 -0.61
CA VAL A 120 1.98 -19.97 -1.38
C VAL A 120 1.55 -20.24 -2.82
N HIS A 121 0.31 -19.89 -3.15
CA HIS A 121 -0.23 -19.92 -4.51
C HIS A 121 -1.32 -18.85 -4.65
N LEU A 122 -1.02 -17.81 -5.43
CA LEU A 122 -1.91 -16.67 -5.64
C LEU A 122 -2.23 -16.55 -7.12
N ALA A 123 -3.50 -16.65 -7.49
CA ALA A 123 -3.97 -16.45 -8.86
C ALA A 123 -4.92 -15.24 -8.88
N PHE A 124 -4.56 -14.21 -9.64
CA PHE A 124 -5.32 -12.97 -9.70
C PHE A 124 -5.22 -12.30 -11.08
N GLN A 125 -5.99 -11.25 -11.29
CA GLN A 125 -5.92 -10.42 -12.49
C GLN A 125 -5.53 -9.01 -12.12
N ALA A 126 -4.62 -8.41 -12.89
CA ALA A 126 -4.21 -7.03 -12.71
C ALA A 126 -4.20 -6.27 -14.05
N ARG A 127 -4.32 -4.95 -13.96
CA ARG A 127 -4.02 -4.06 -15.10
C ARG A 127 -2.50 -3.94 -15.22
N VAL A 128 -2.01 -3.99 -16.46
CA VAL A 128 -0.61 -3.82 -16.82
C VAL A 128 -0.54 -2.80 -17.97
N ASP A 129 0.42 -1.88 -17.95
CA ASP A 129 0.45 -0.75 -18.87
C ASP A 129 0.89 -1.16 -20.30
N PRO A 130 0.54 -0.38 -21.34
CA PRO A 130 0.94 -0.69 -22.70
C PRO A 130 2.41 -0.34 -22.91
N GLY A 131 3.29 -1.34 -22.80
CA GLY A 131 4.72 -1.15 -23.06
C GLY A 131 5.55 -2.32 -22.55
N LYS A 132 6.83 -2.04 -22.25
CA LYS A 132 7.66 -2.93 -21.46
C LYS A 132 7.21 -2.78 -20.00
N SER A 133 6.52 -3.80 -19.49
CA SER A 133 6.22 -3.92 -18.06
C SER A 133 7.30 -4.73 -17.38
N GLU A 134 7.61 -4.36 -16.14
CA GLU A 134 8.58 -5.03 -15.30
C GLU A 134 7.86 -5.42 -14.02
N LEU A 135 7.28 -6.61 -14.04
CA LEU A 135 6.60 -7.15 -12.88
C LEU A 135 7.63 -7.66 -11.87
N THR A 136 7.51 -7.20 -10.64
CA THR A 136 8.35 -7.61 -9.51
C THR A 136 7.47 -8.22 -8.42
N VAL A 137 8.00 -9.26 -7.76
CA VAL A 137 7.34 -9.91 -6.63
C VAL A 137 8.27 -9.87 -5.43
N ALA A 138 7.79 -9.28 -4.34
CA ALA A 138 8.44 -9.34 -3.05
C ALA A 138 7.64 -10.27 -2.13
N ALA A 139 8.33 -11.12 -1.38
CA ALA A 139 7.74 -11.98 -0.36
C ALA A 139 8.42 -11.69 0.97
N VAL A 140 7.64 -11.69 2.05
CA VAL A 140 8.14 -11.50 3.41
C VAL A 140 7.93 -12.78 4.21
N CYS A 141 9.01 -13.34 4.74
CA CYS A 141 8.97 -14.51 5.61
C CYS A 141 9.00 -14.07 7.08
N ASN A 142 8.12 -14.63 7.91
CA ASN A 142 8.01 -14.28 9.32
C ASN A 142 9.32 -14.52 10.12
N ARG A 143 10.22 -15.36 9.60
CA ARG A 143 11.52 -15.67 10.21
C ARG A 143 12.68 -14.91 9.60
N HIS A 144 12.64 -14.68 8.30
CA HIS A 144 13.83 -14.30 7.53
C HIS A 144 13.77 -12.87 6.98
N GLY A 145 12.62 -12.19 7.08
CA GLY A 145 12.44 -10.83 6.53
C GLY A 145 12.10 -10.91 5.06
#